data_AF-X1HCY7-F1
#
_entry.id   AF-X1HCY7-F1
#
_cell.length_a   1.000
_cell.length_b   1.000
_cell.length_c   1.000
_cell.angle_alpha   90.00
_cell.angle_beta   90.00
_cell.angle_gamma   90.00
#
_symmetry.space_group_name_H-M   'P 1'
#
loop_
_entity.id
_entity.type
_entity.pdbx_description
1 polymer ?
#
loop_
_entity_poly.entity_id
_entity_poly.type
_entity_poly.pdbx_seq_one_letter_code
_entity_poly.pdbx_strand_id
1 'polypeptide(L)' 'MIQDIFDQKILCKKCDKPMQKINISKNGFILRAMICKECSEKLIHPVDEQEYHRFINLKNKEFKSR' A
#
# COMPACT_ATOMS: atom_id res chain seq x y z
N MET A 1 18.38 10.59 3.34
CA MET A 1 17.36 10.21 4.35
C MET A 1 16.03 10.14 3.61
N ILE A 2 15.36 9.00 3.60
CA ILE A 2 14.06 8.84 2.93
C ILE A 2 12.99 9.18 3.98
N GLN A 3 12.37 10.34 3.83
CA GLN A 3 11.24 10.75 4.66
C GLN A 3 10.02 9.93 4.22
N ASP A 4 9.65 8.92 5.01
CA ASP A 4 8.49 8.08 4.70
C ASP A 4 7.22 8.90 5.00
N ILE A 5 6.31 9.00 4.03
CA ILE A 5 5.09 9.84 4.14
C ILE A 5 4.19 9.32 5.28
N PHE A 6 4.39 8.07 5.69
CA PHE A 6 3.71 7.40 6.77
C PHE A 6 4.38 7.56 8.13
N ASP A 7 5.53 8.22 8.24
CA ASP A 7 6.17 8.46 9.53
C ASP A 7 5.35 9.44 10.39
N GLN A 8 4.70 10.39 9.73
CA GLN A 8 3.73 11.31 10.32
C GLN A 8 2.36 10.67 10.56
N LYS A 9 1.62 11.25 11.51
CA LYS A 9 0.26 10.84 11.84
C LYS A 9 -0.69 11.21 10.70
N ILE A 10 -1.16 10.21 9.95
CA ILE A 10 -2.15 10.40 8.88
C ILE A 10 -3.55 10.33 9.47
N LEU A 11 -4.32 11.38 9.24
CA LEU A 11 -5.76 11.42 9.48
C LEU A 11 -6.48 11.03 8.19
N CYS A 12 -7.49 10.18 8.28
CA CYS A 12 -8.29 9.84 7.11
C CYS A 12 -9.23 11.00 6.79
N LYS A 13 -9.31 11.38 5.51
CA LYS A 13 -10.15 12.51 5.04
C LYS A 13 -11.65 12.34 5.30
N LYS A 14 -12.14 11.11 5.52
CA LYS A 14 -13.56 10.83 5.77
C LYS A 14 -13.92 10.80 7.25
N CYS A 15 -13.11 10.11 8.06
CA CYS A 15 -13.38 9.87 9.48
C CYS A 15 -12.68 10.92 10.37
N ASP A 16 -11.71 11.69 9.84
CA ASP A 16 -10.76 12.56 10.58
C ASP A 16 -10.02 11.83 11.71
N LYS A 17 -10.06 10.50 11.72
CA LYS A 17 -9.43 9.66 12.73
C LYS A 17 -8.02 9.23 12.31
N PRO A 18 -7.14 8.99 13.29
CA PRO A 18 -5.81 8.47 13.02
C PRO A 18 -5.88 7.09 12.36
N MET A 19 -5.28 6.97 11.19
CA MET A 19 -5.14 5.68 10.53
C MET A 19 -4.08 4.83 11.25
N GLN A 20 -4.24 3.52 11.19
CA GLN A 20 -3.31 2.58 11.80
C GLN A 20 -2.43 1.93 10.74
N LYS A 21 -1.11 1.93 10.96
CA LYS A 21 -0.14 1.23 10.12
C LYS A 21 -0.40 -0.28 10.22
N ILE A 22 -0.54 -0.92 9.07
CA ILE A 22 -0.71 -2.36 8.91
C ILE A 22 0.23 -2.86 7.82
N ASN A 23 0.68 -4.10 7.97
CA ASN A 23 1.45 -4.78 6.93
C ASN A 23 0.55 -5.80 6.26
N ILE A 24 0.37 -5.68 4.95
CA ILE A 24 -0.46 -6.56 4.15
C ILE A 24 0.46 -7.49 3.36
N SER A 25 0.38 -8.80 3.57
CA SER A 25 1.07 -9.75 2.68
C SER A 25 0.17 -10.06 1.48
N LYS A 26 0.61 -9.76 0.27
CA LYS A 26 -0.12 -10.04 -0.97
C LYS A 26 0.78 -10.75 -1.97
N ASN A 27 0.42 -11.97 -2.38
CA ASN A 27 1.24 -12.83 -3.25
C ASN A 27 2.71 -13.02 -2.75
N GLY A 28 2.92 -13.11 -1.45
CA GLY A 28 4.26 -13.21 -0.85
C GLY A 28 5.01 -11.88 -0.75
N PHE A 29 4.40 -10.77 -1.16
CA PHE A 29 4.96 -9.42 -1.05
C PHE A 29 4.41 -8.72 0.19
N ILE A 30 5.28 -8.13 1.02
CA ILE A 30 4.86 -7.37 2.22
C ILE A 30 4.67 -5.91 1.82
N LEU A 31 3.43 -5.42 1.89
CA LEU A 31 3.05 -4.06 1.54
C LEU A 31 2.71 -3.29 2.80
N ARG A 32 3.34 -2.13 2.97
CA ARG A 32 2.98 -1.20 4.05
C ARG A 32 1.73 -0.44 3.66
N ALA A 33 0.71 -0.50 4.51
CA ALA A 33 -0.53 0.21 4.32
C ALA A 33 -1.01 0.84 5.63
N MET A 34 -1.97 1.74 5.54
CA MET A 34 -2.70 2.28 6.68
C MET A 34 -4.18 1.95 6.53
N ILE A 35 -4.86 1.63 7.63
CA ILE A 35 -6.31 1.38 7.65
C ILE A 35 -7.02 2.31 8.64
N CYS A 36 -8.11 2.98 8.23
CA CYS A 36 -9.06 3.59 9.19
C CYS A 36 -10.04 2.49 9.62
N LYS A 37 -10.10 2.22 10.93
CA LYS A 37 -11.05 1.26 11.52
C LYS A 37 -12.51 1.67 11.36
N GLU A 38 -12.79 2.94 11.10
CA GLU A 38 -14.17 3.45 11.03
C GLU A 38 -14.77 3.38 9.63
N CYS A 39 -14.07 3.92 8.64
CA CYS A 39 -14.56 3.94 7.26
C CYS A 39 -14.05 2.75 6.44
N SER A 40 -13.27 1.84 7.05
CA SER A 40 -12.61 0.71 6.37
C SER A 40 -11.74 1.12 5.18
N GLU A 41 -11.30 2.38 5.17
CA GLU A 41 -10.47 2.92 4.10
C GLU A 41 -9.03 2.44 4.30
N LYS A 42 -8.45 1.88 3.24
CA LYS A 42 -7.08 1.39 3.21
C LYS A 42 -6.24 2.27 2.29
N LEU A 43 -5.11 2.72 2.80
CA LEU A 43 -4.15 3.55 2.08
C LEU A 43 -2.86 2.76 1.93
N ILE A 44 -2.54 2.30 0.73
CA ILE A 44 -1.29 1.58 0.47
C ILE A 44 -0.19 2.62 0.26
N HIS A 45 1.04 2.33 0.73
CA HIS A 45 2.15 3.23 0.49
C HIS A 45 2.40 3.34 -1.02
N PRO A 46 2.50 4.56 -1.59
CA PRO A 46 2.60 4.73 -3.04
C PRO A 46 3.84 4.06 -3.64
N VAL A 47 4.96 4.02 -2.91
CA VAL A 47 6.16 3.30 -3.35
C VAL A 47 5.94 1.79 -3.38
N ASP A 48 5.29 1.24 -2.35
CA ASP A 48 5.00 -0.19 -2.28
C ASP A 48 3.96 -0.61 -3.35
N GLU A 49 2.97 0.25 -3.62
CA GLU A 49 2.01 0.05 -4.71
C GLU A 49 2.69 0.04 -6.08
N GLN A 50 3.61 0.98 -6.33
CA GLN A 50 4.39 1.01 -7.58
C GLN A 50 5.26 -0.24 -7.75
N GLU A 51 5.95 -0.67 -6.69
CA GLU A 51 6.80 -1.86 -6.72
C GLU A 51 5.97 -3.13 -6.91
N TYR A 52 4.82 -3.25 -6.24
CA TYR A 52 3.89 -4.34 -6.44
C TYR A 52 3.34 -4.38 -7.88
N HIS A 53 2.96 -3.22 -8.41
CA HIS A 53 2.48 -3.12 -9.78
C HIS A 53 3.57 -3.49 -10.78
N ARG A 54 4.83 -3.08 -10.55
CA ARG A 54 5.98 -3.52 -11.34
C ARG A 54 6.18 -5.03 -11.26
N PHE A 55 6.15 -5.60 -10.06
CA PHE A 55 6.29 -7.04 -9.84
C PHE A 55 5.21 -7.84 -10.58
N ILE A 56 3.94 -7.44 -10.48
CA ILE A 56 2.84 -8.05 -11.22
C ILE A 56 3.00 -7.86 -12.72
N ASN A 57 3.37 -6.67 -13.18
CA ASN A 57 3.50 -6.39 -14.61
C ASN A 57 4.64 -7.20 -15.24
N LEU A 58 5.74 -7.41 -14.52
CA LEU A 58 6.81 -8.33 -14.93
C LEU A 58 6.30 -9.77 -15.01
N LYS A 59 5.62 -10.25 -13.95
CA LYS A 59 5.04 -11.59 -13.91
C LYS A 59 4.01 -11.84 -15.03
N ASN A 60 3.19 -10.85 -15.35
CA ASN A 60 2.19 -10.94 -16.42
C ASN A 60 2.79 -10.76 -17.82
N LYS A 61 3.88 -10.00 -17.98
CA LYS A 61 4.55 -9.84 -19.29
C LYS A 61 5.17 -11.15 -19.79
N GLU A 62 5.63 -12.01 -18.89
CA GLU A 62 6.11 -13.36 -19.27
C GLU A 62 4.98 -14.27 -19.79
N PHE A 63 3.70 -13.90 -19.64
CA PHE A 63 2.57 -14.69 -20.11
C PHE A 63 1.94 -14.20 -21.42
N LYS A 64 2.54 -13.22 -22.10
CA LYS A 64 2.09 -12.78 -23.43
C LYS A 64 3.05 -13.21 -24.54
N SER A 65 3.37 -14.50 -24.58
CA SER A 65 3.96 -15.12 -25.77
C SER A 65 3.03 -16.20 -26.32
N ARG A 66 2.37 -15.81 -27.42
CA ARG A 66 1.78 -16.61 -28.49
C ARG A 66 0.39 -17.23 -28.28
#